data_AF-A0AA42DMC1-F1
#
_entry.id   AF-A0AA42DMC1-F1
#
_cell.length_a   1.000
_cell.length_b   1.000
_cell.length_c   1.000
_cell.angle_alpha   90.00
_cell.angle_beta   90.00
_cell.angle_gamma   90.00
#
_symmetry.space_group_name_H-M   'P 1'
#
loop_
_entity.id
_entity.type
_entity.pdbx_description
1 polymer ?
#
loop_
_entity_poly.entity_id
_entity_poly.type
_entity_poly.pdbx_seq_one_letter_code
_entity_poly.pdbx_strand_id
1 'polypeptide(L)'
;MKMDYKKLTEDLIKTKEAAKEAVRGEDGGTANLDSMTIALPGAREEKVIQAVKDAGLYTRGRRQWIGTRYFISIPVAAQGNDRCRQVEAMCKVMREAGYDVLMYEQAD
;
A
#
# COMPACT_ATOMS: atom_id res chain seq x y z
N MET A 1 15.73 2.10 -16.46
CA MET A 1 14.34 1.86 -16.90
C MET A 1 13.47 3.00 -16.37
N LYS A 2 12.63 3.61 -17.21
CA LYS A 2 11.78 4.74 -16.79
C LYS A 2 10.54 4.18 -16.10
N MET A 3 10.22 4.66 -14.90
CA MET A 3 9.00 4.27 -14.18
C MET A 3 7.75 4.62 -15.02
N ASP A 4 6.87 3.64 -15.21
CA ASP A 4 5.55 3.84 -15.80
C ASP A 4 4.53 4.18 -14.70
N TYR A 5 4.25 5.46 -14.55
CA TYR A 5 3.33 5.95 -13.53
C TYR A 5 1.87 5.61 -13.82
N LYS A 6 1.49 5.42 -15.10
CA LYS A 6 0.13 5.04 -15.46
C LYS A 6 -0.14 3.61 -15.00
N LYS A 7 0.80 2.71 -15.32
CA LYS A 7 0.76 1.33 -14.82
C LYS A 7 0.76 1.26 -13.29
N LEU A 8 1.60 2.07 -12.63
CA LEU A 8 1.62 2.17 -11.17
C LEU A 8 0.24 2.55 -10.62
N THR A 9 -0.41 3.58 -11.17
CA THR A 9 -1.75 4.00 -10.73
C THR A 9 -2.78 2.89 -10.94
N GLU A 10 -2.79 2.24 -12.12
CA GLU A 10 -3.73 1.15 -12.42
C GLU A 10 -3.58 -0.05 -11.48
N ASP A 11 -2.34 -0.45 -11.18
CA ASP A 11 -2.08 -1.57 -10.28
C ASP A 11 -2.39 -1.19 -8.81
N LEU A 12 -2.19 0.07 -8.41
CA LEU A 12 -2.63 0.59 -7.13
C LEU A 12 -4.16 0.65 -6.99
N ILE A 13 -4.90 0.93 -8.08
CA ILE A 13 -6.36 0.87 -8.08
C ILE A 13 -6.85 -0.56 -7.82
N LYS A 14 -6.29 -1.55 -8.54
CA LYS A 14 -6.61 -2.98 -8.32
C LYS A 14 -6.30 -3.39 -6.88
N THR A 15 -5.17 -2.94 -6.37
CA THR A 15 -4.73 -3.16 -4.99
C THR A 15 -5.75 -2.63 -3.98
N LYS A 16 -6.33 -1.44 -4.21
CA LYS A 16 -7.38 -0.89 -3.35
C LYS A 16 -8.63 -1.76 -3.36
N GLU A 17 -9.08 -2.24 -4.53
CA GLU A 17 -10.28 -3.08 -4.63
C GLU A 17 -10.07 -4.43 -3.94
N ALA A 18 -8.93 -5.09 -4.17
CA ALA A 18 -8.60 -6.36 -3.49
C ALA A 18 -8.57 -6.21 -1.96
N ALA A 19 -8.08 -5.08 -1.46
CA ALA A 19 -8.10 -4.83 -0.03
C ALA A 19 -9.51 -4.60 0.51
N LYS A 20 -10.39 -3.90 -0.22
CA LYS A 20 -11.80 -3.77 0.21
C LYS A 20 -12.49 -5.14 0.31
N GLU A 21 -12.23 -6.03 -0.63
CA GLU A 21 -12.78 -7.40 -0.64
C GLU A 21 -12.23 -8.27 0.51
N ALA A 22 -11.07 -7.93 1.06
CA ALA A 22 -10.44 -8.66 2.16
C ALA A 22 -11.07 -8.36 3.54
N VAL A 23 -11.92 -7.34 3.66
CA VAL A 23 -12.60 -6.96 4.90
C VAL A 23 -13.72 -7.96 5.22
N ARG A 24 -13.75 -8.48 6.45
CA ARG A 24 -14.76 -9.47 6.88
C ARG A 24 -15.70 -8.96 7.98
N GLY A 25 -15.38 -7.84 8.61
CA GLY A 25 -16.16 -7.27 9.71
C GLY A 25 -15.92 -7.94 11.07
N GLU A 26 -14.84 -8.72 11.19
CA GLU A 26 -14.44 -9.37 12.44
C GLU A 26 -13.46 -8.47 13.20
N ASP A 27 -13.94 -7.34 13.71
CA ASP A 27 -13.07 -6.36 14.36
C ASP A 27 -13.12 -6.48 15.89
N GLY A 28 -12.16 -7.25 16.43
CA GLY A 28 -11.90 -7.40 17.86
C GLY A 28 -10.42 -7.20 18.21
N GLY A 29 -9.64 -6.59 17.30
CA GLY A 29 -8.19 -6.43 17.43
C GLY A 29 -7.76 -5.03 17.85
N THR A 30 -6.49 -4.92 18.24
CA THR A 30 -5.84 -3.64 18.58
C THR A 30 -5.78 -2.69 17.37
N ALA A 31 -5.72 -1.38 17.60
CA ALA A 31 -5.59 -0.38 16.54
C ALA A 31 -4.21 -0.46 15.88
N ASN A 32 -4.09 -1.21 14.79
CA ASN A 32 -2.84 -1.35 14.04
C ASN A 32 -2.66 -0.24 12.99
N LEU A 33 -1.41 0.20 12.79
CA LEU A 33 -1.04 1.17 11.74
C LEU A 33 -0.44 0.49 10.49
N ASP A 34 -0.97 -0.68 10.15
CA ASP A 34 -0.42 -1.50 9.07
C ASP A 34 -0.48 -0.77 7.72
N SER A 35 0.60 -0.92 6.96
CA SER A 35 0.80 -0.27 5.66
C SER A 35 1.59 -1.16 4.71
N MET A 36 1.30 -1.08 3.41
CA MET A 36 2.16 -1.69 2.39
C MET A 36 3.32 -0.75 2.10
N THR A 37 4.55 -1.28 2.03
CA THR A 37 5.71 -0.52 1.58
C THR A 37 6.14 -0.97 0.19
N ILE A 38 6.53 -0.02 -0.67
CA ILE A 38 6.98 -0.32 -2.04
C ILE A 38 8.32 0.34 -2.35
N ALA A 39 9.25 -0.40 -2.94
CA ALA A 39 10.51 0.12 -3.45
C ALA A 39 10.35 0.57 -4.92
N LEU A 40 10.66 1.83 -5.19
CA LEU A 40 10.55 2.44 -6.53
C LEU A 40 11.85 3.17 -6.88
N PRO A 41 12.95 2.46 -7.17
CA PRO A 41 14.25 3.06 -7.44
C PRO A 41 14.20 3.96 -8.68
N GLY A 42 14.76 5.17 -8.56
CA GLY A 42 14.77 6.15 -9.65
C GLY A 42 13.42 6.82 -9.95
N ALA A 43 12.37 6.55 -9.17
CA ALA A 43 11.09 7.22 -9.35
C ALA A 43 11.14 8.68 -8.88
N ARG A 44 10.35 9.54 -9.55
CA ARG A 44 10.14 10.93 -9.15
C ARG A 44 9.05 10.96 -8.10
N GLU A 45 9.38 11.44 -6.91
CA GLU A 45 8.50 11.40 -5.74
C GLU A 45 7.15 12.07 -5.97
N GLU A 46 7.13 13.27 -6.57
CA GLU A 46 5.88 13.98 -6.89
C GLU A 46 4.92 13.13 -7.73
N LYS A 47 5.45 12.38 -8.71
CA LYS A 47 4.65 11.52 -9.57
C LYS A 47 4.17 10.25 -8.87
N VAL A 48 4.97 9.72 -7.94
CA VAL A 48 4.54 8.60 -7.09
C VAL A 48 3.40 9.06 -6.18
N ILE A 49 3.55 10.21 -5.52
CA ILE A 49 2.51 10.78 -4.65
C ILE A 49 1.22 11.02 -5.47
N GLN A 50 1.34 11.57 -6.68
CA GLN A 50 0.18 11.78 -7.54
C GLN A 50 -0.49 10.45 -7.94
N ALA A 51 0.28 9.45 -8.37
CA ALA A 51 -0.25 8.13 -8.72
C ALA A 51 -1.00 7.46 -7.56
N VAL A 52 -0.44 7.57 -6.34
CA VAL A 52 -1.07 7.04 -5.12
C VAL A 52 -2.38 7.78 -4.82
N LYS A 53 -2.40 9.11 -4.94
CA LYS A 53 -3.61 9.92 -4.78
C LYS A 53 -4.67 9.59 -5.83
N ASP A 54 -4.28 9.45 -7.08
CA ASP A 54 -5.18 9.10 -8.20
C ASP A 54 -5.80 7.72 -8.00
N ALA A 55 -5.08 6.79 -7.36
CA ALA A 55 -5.62 5.48 -6.97
C ALA A 55 -6.60 5.55 -5.79
N GLY A 56 -6.70 6.69 -5.10
CA GLY A 56 -7.50 6.86 -3.89
C GLY A 56 -6.85 6.22 -2.65
N LEU A 57 -5.52 6.12 -2.65
CA LEU A 57 -4.71 5.65 -1.53
C LEU A 57 -3.94 6.84 -0.91
N TYR A 58 -3.26 6.59 0.21
CA TYR A 58 -2.48 7.61 0.89
C TYR A 58 -1.01 7.23 0.99
N THR A 59 -0.13 8.22 0.84
CA THR A 59 1.29 8.13 1.15
C THR A 59 1.82 9.46 1.68
N ARG A 60 2.78 9.41 2.61
CA ARG A 60 3.54 10.57 3.08
C ARG A 60 4.78 10.88 2.23
N GLY A 61 4.92 10.18 1.10
CA GLY A 61 6.11 10.23 0.26
C GLY A 61 7.16 9.23 0.69
N ARG A 62 8.39 9.48 0.24
CA ARG A 62 9.55 8.62 0.43
C ARG A 62 9.99 8.61 1.90
N ARG A 63 10.40 7.43 2.37
CA ARG A 63 10.97 7.21 3.70
C ARG A 63 12.22 6.34 3.59
N GLN A 64 13.18 6.61 4.48
CA GLN A 64 14.31 5.71 4.72
C GLN A 64 13.94 4.84 5.92
N TRP A 65 13.80 3.53 5.70
CA TRP A 65 13.52 2.57 6.75
C TRP A 65 14.35 1.30 6.51
N ILE A 66 13.88 0.41 5.65
CA ILE A 66 14.68 -0.69 5.08
C ILE A 66 15.03 -0.35 3.63
N GLY A 67 15.92 0.63 3.49
CA GLY A 67 16.17 1.32 2.23
C GLY A 67 15.07 2.33 1.87
N THR A 68 15.14 2.84 0.64
CA THR A 68 14.25 3.88 0.14
C THR A 68 12.92 3.29 -0.31
N ARG A 69 11.87 3.50 0.47
CA ARG A 69 10.52 2.94 0.20
C ARG A 69 9.44 4.00 0.38
N TYR A 70 8.28 3.73 -0.21
CA TYR A 70 7.04 4.51 -0.02
C TYR A 70 6.08 3.69 0.83
N PHE A 71 5.48 4.32 1.83
CA PHE A 71 4.44 3.71 2.66
C PHE A 71 3.09 4.08 2.07
N ILE A 72 2.32 3.06 1.68
CA ILE A 72 1.01 3.17 1.06
C ILE A 72 -0.01 2.59 2.02
N SER A 73 -0.97 3.42 2.41
CA SER A 73 -2.03 3.04 3.34
C SER A 73 -3.40 3.23 2.69
N ILE A 74 -4.35 2.39 3.11
CA ILE A 74 -5.74 2.53 2.72
C ILE A 74 -6.42 3.54 3.63
N PRO A 75 -7.24 4.48 3.10
CA PRO A 75 -8.01 5.42 3.92
C PRO A 75 -9.24 4.79 4.62
N VAL A 76 -9.34 3.46 4.69
CA VAL A 76 -10.50 2.74 5.25
C VAL A 76 -10.31 2.53 6.75
N ALA A 77 -11.40 2.73 7.51
CA ALA A 77 -11.48 2.61 8.97
C ALA A 77 -11.55 1.15 9.49
N ALA A 78 -10.85 0.23 8.85
CA ALA A 78 -10.70 -1.13 9.38
C ALA A 78 -9.65 -1.12 10.50
N GLN A 79 -9.91 -1.82 11.61
CA GLN A 79 -8.95 -2.01 12.69
C GLN A 79 -8.55 -3.50 12.78
N GLY A 80 -7.59 -3.79 13.66
CA GLY A 80 -7.15 -5.14 13.98
C GLY A 80 -6.89 -6.05 12.77
N ASN A 81 -7.53 -7.21 12.78
CA ASN A 81 -7.31 -8.27 11.80
C ASN A 81 -7.75 -7.87 10.38
N ASP A 82 -8.80 -7.05 10.24
CA ASP A 82 -9.24 -6.61 8.92
C ASP A 82 -8.21 -5.66 8.30
N ARG A 83 -7.55 -4.83 9.10
CA ARG A 83 -6.45 -3.99 8.62
C ARG A 83 -5.25 -4.81 8.14
N CYS A 84 -4.89 -5.86 8.88
CA CYS A 84 -3.83 -6.80 8.49
C CYS A 84 -4.16 -7.50 7.16
N ARG A 85 -5.36 -8.09 7.04
CA ARG A 85 -5.84 -8.76 5.81
C ARG A 85 -5.87 -7.82 4.60
N GLN A 86 -6.28 -6.58 4.81
CA GLN A 86 -6.25 -5.55 3.78
C GLN A 86 -4.84 -5.35 3.23
N VAL A 87 -3.86 -5.12 4.11
CA VAL A 87 -2.48 -4.86 3.71
C VAL A 87 -1.83 -6.10 3.09
N GLU A 88 -2.17 -7.30 3.58
CA GLU A 88 -1.73 -8.56 2.97
C GLU A 88 -2.23 -8.69 1.53
N ALA A 89 -3.53 -8.43 1.30
CA ALA A 89 -4.13 -8.43 -0.04
C ALA A 89 -3.45 -7.40 -0.96
N MET A 90 -3.15 -6.21 -0.44
CA MET A 90 -2.41 -5.20 -1.21
C MET A 90 -1.02 -5.70 -1.63
N CYS A 91 -0.27 -6.26 -0.68
CA CYS A 91 1.06 -6.78 -0.95
C CYS A 91 1.01 -7.88 -2.00
N LYS A 92 0.03 -8.78 -1.93
CA LYS A 92 -0.13 -9.88 -2.89
C LYS A 92 -0.31 -9.36 -4.31
N VAL A 93 -1.27 -8.45 -4.54
CA VAL A 93 -1.54 -7.89 -5.86
C VAL A 93 -0.32 -7.18 -6.44
N MET A 94 0.38 -6.38 -5.63
CA MET A 94 1.55 -5.66 -6.09
C MET A 94 2.76 -6.57 -6.35
N ARG A 95 2.95 -7.65 -5.57
CA ARG A 95 3.99 -8.65 -5.87
C ARG A 95 3.72 -9.36 -7.18
N GLU A 96 2.48 -9.77 -7.42
CA GLU A 96 2.06 -10.43 -8.67
C GLU A 96 2.23 -9.49 -9.88
N ALA A 97 2.06 -8.18 -9.69
CA ALA A 97 2.35 -7.16 -10.70
C ALA A 97 3.85 -6.87 -10.91
N GLY A 98 4.74 -7.51 -10.14
CA GLY A 98 6.19 -7.43 -10.28
C GLY A 98 6.87 -6.35 -9.43
N TYR A 99 6.19 -5.79 -8.43
CA TYR A 99 6.77 -4.79 -7.53
C TYR A 99 7.43 -5.42 -6.31
N ASP A 100 8.56 -4.84 -5.89
CA ASP A 100 9.14 -5.12 -4.58
C ASP A 100 8.29 -4.43 -3.50
N VAL A 101 7.50 -5.23 -2.78
CA VAL A 101 6.69 -4.77 -1.66
C VAL A 101 6.90 -5.59 -0.38
N LEU A 102 6.87 -4.90 0.75
CA LEU A 102 6.91 -5.48 2.09
C LEU A 102 5.71 -4.99 2.88
N MET A 103 5.17 -5.87 3.71
CA MET A 103 4.16 -5.50 4.69
C MET A 103 4.85 -4.87 5.89
N TYR A 104 4.36 -3.70 6.30
CA TYR A 104 4.75 -3.06 7.55
C TYR A 104 3.60 -3.22 8.53
N GLU A 105 3.88 -3.90 9.63
CA GLU A 105 2.95 -4.05 10.74
C GLU A 105 3.45 -3.20 11.91
N GLN A 106 2.55 -2.39 12.46
CA GLN A 106 2.81 -1.66 13.70
C GLN A 106 1.70 -2.00 14.67
N ALA A 107 2.02 -2.94 15.56
CA ALA A 107 1.26 -3.18 16.78
C ALA A 107 1.61 -2.10 17.81
N ASP A 108 0.57 -1.49 18.38
CA ASP A 108 0.65 -0.60 19.55
C ASP A 108 0.35 -1.39 20.83
#